data_AF-A0A835Z1D5-F1
#
_entry.id   AF-A0A835Z1D5-F1
#
_cell.length_a   1.000
_cell.length_b   1.000
_cell.length_c   1.000
_cell.angle_alpha   90.00
_cell.angle_beta   90.00
_cell.angle_gamma   90.00
#
_symmetry.space_group_name_H-M   'P 1'
#
loop_
_entity.id
_entity.type
_entity.pdbx_description
1 polymer ?
#
loop_
_entity_poly.entity_id
_entity_poly.type
_entity_poly.pdbx_seq_one_letter_code
_entity_poly.pdbx_strand_id
1 'polypeptide(L)'
;AARAGRVDVLEWALRRGVPREPGPMSLAALGGHVPVLQWLQAHDFPWDPQAARSAVKGGSLAALAWLDSARGGRPLALDTKLLCTAAEAGSVDMCEWLRARGVRITEDVCRSAALRGCIPVLQWVRDALRADCPWTTWTCEAAASGGHLEALQWLHGAPWTTWTCEGVASGGHLEALQWLHGEGCPWDAWSPKAAAFLGHLEVIKWLHSMGCPWDERTSYAAASEGHLDLLVWIHSHGCPWNSQAVKAAVMEGHLDVLKYLHAQGAPWDPHACCIAAAEGHLEVLQWLHDIGCGWSAETSMHAALRGHLYALQWLRHQGCPWDSSTASAAWEMGEWDCYYWAVEHGCP
;
A
#
# COMPACT_ATOMS: atom_id res chain seq x y z
N ALA A 1 0.59 1.52 -29.33
CA ALA A 1 1.02 2.39 -30.44
C ALA A 1 1.46 3.78 -29.93
N ALA A 2 0.55 4.56 -29.33
CA ALA A 2 0.84 5.92 -28.84
C ALA A 2 2.05 6.02 -27.89
N ARG A 3 2.11 5.17 -26.85
CA ARG A 3 3.27 5.10 -25.92
C ARG A 3 4.59 4.74 -26.58
N ALA A 4 4.55 4.05 -27.71
CA ALA A 4 5.74 3.59 -28.42
C ALA A 4 6.10 4.48 -29.62
N GLY A 5 5.42 5.62 -29.80
CA GLY A 5 5.76 6.57 -30.87
C GLY A 5 5.28 6.16 -32.27
N ARG A 6 4.42 5.14 -32.38
CA ARG A 6 4.05 4.51 -33.67
C ARG A 6 2.84 5.19 -34.30
N VAL A 7 3.08 6.29 -35.04
CA VAL A 7 2.04 7.04 -35.79
C VAL A 7 1.41 6.18 -36.89
N ASP A 8 2.23 5.37 -37.57
CA ASP A 8 1.80 4.42 -38.60
C ASP A 8 0.68 3.49 -38.13
N VAL A 9 0.82 2.95 -36.91
CA VAL A 9 -0.16 2.05 -36.30
C VAL A 9 -1.40 2.81 -35.84
N LEU A 10 -1.26 4.04 -35.37
CA LEU A 10 -2.39 4.89 -34.98
C LEU A 10 -3.24 5.29 -36.19
N GLU A 11 -2.59 5.64 -37.30
CA GLU A 11 -3.25 5.95 -38.56
C GLU A 11 -3.98 4.72 -39.12
N TRP A 12 -3.33 3.56 -39.07
CA TRP A 12 -3.96 2.29 -39.44
C TRP A 12 -5.22 2.01 -38.62
N ALA A 13 -5.16 2.22 -37.30
CA ALA A 13 -6.30 2.02 -36.40
C ALA A 13 -7.44 3.01 -36.69
N LEU A 14 -7.12 4.28 -36.93
CA LEU A 14 -8.11 5.31 -37.25
C LEU A 14 -8.86 4.99 -38.55
N ARG A 15 -8.15 4.54 -39.59
CA ARG A 15 -8.75 4.11 -40.87
C ARG A 15 -9.69 2.90 -40.73
N ARG A 16 -9.51 2.09 -39.68
CA ARG A 16 -10.36 0.93 -39.34
C ARG A 16 -11.55 1.30 -38.44
N GLY A 17 -11.74 2.58 -38.14
CA GLY A 17 -12.87 3.06 -37.34
C GLY A 17 -12.70 2.86 -35.84
N VAL A 18 -11.47 2.68 -35.34
CA VAL A 18 -11.22 2.67 -33.89
C VAL A 18 -11.65 4.02 -33.30
N PRO A 19 -12.43 4.03 -32.20
CA PRO A 19 -12.95 5.26 -31.62
C PRO A 19 -11.83 6.18 -31.10
N ARG A 20 -12.11 7.48 -31.13
CA ARG A 20 -11.21 8.51 -30.60
C ARG A 20 -11.42 8.65 -29.09
N GLU A 21 -10.61 7.93 -28.33
CA GLU A 21 -10.59 8.00 -26.88
C GLU A 21 -9.49 8.96 -26.36
N PRO A 22 -9.57 9.45 -25.11
CA PRO A 22 -8.54 10.34 -24.56
C PRO A 22 -7.24 9.61 -24.19
N GLY A 23 -7.29 8.32 -23.86
CA GLY A 23 -6.14 7.53 -23.38
C GLY A 23 -4.86 7.58 -24.23
N PRO A 24 -4.92 7.56 -25.58
CA PRO A 24 -3.76 7.74 -26.45
C PRO A 24 -2.95 9.00 -26.16
N MET A 25 -3.59 10.11 -25.75
CA MET A 25 -2.91 11.36 -25.40
C MET A 25 -2.00 11.17 -24.18
N SER A 26 -2.52 10.59 -23.10
CA SER A 26 -1.73 10.27 -21.90
C SER A 26 -0.61 9.28 -22.18
N LEU A 27 -0.88 8.27 -23.01
CA LEU A 27 0.12 7.28 -23.38
C LEU A 27 1.25 7.87 -24.22
N ALA A 28 0.95 8.75 -25.19
CA ALA A 28 1.96 9.45 -25.98
C ALA A 28 2.79 10.41 -25.12
N ALA A 29 2.14 11.10 -24.17
CA ALA A 29 2.79 11.96 -23.20
C ALA A 29 3.74 11.15 -22.30
N LEU A 30 3.30 9.99 -21.80
CA LEU A 30 4.13 9.06 -21.02
C LEU A 30 5.35 8.56 -21.79
N GLY A 31 5.22 8.32 -23.10
CA GLY A 31 6.35 7.97 -23.98
C GLY A 31 7.20 9.17 -24.40
N GLY A 32 6.80 10.39 -24.06
CA GLY A 32 7.50 11.62 -24.43
C GLY A 32 7.45 11.95 -25.92
N HIS A 33 6.52 11.39 -26.69
CA HIS A 33 6.49 11.51 -28.14
C HIS A 33 5.68 12.74 -28.60
N VAL A 34 6.31 13.91 -28.59
CA VAL A 34 5.69 15.17 -29.09
C VAL A 34 5.10 15.05 -30.51
N PRO A 35 5.75 14.38 -31.49
CA PRO A 35 5.15 14.21 -32.82
C PRO A 35 3.83 13.42 -32.79
N VAL A 36 3.70 12.44 -31.90
CA VAL A 36 2.44 11.70 -31.72
C VAL A 36 1.38 12.60 -31.10
N LEU A 37 1.75 13.41 -30.10
CA LEU A 37 0.83 14.36 -29.48
C LEU A 37 0.28 15.39 -30.49
N GLN A 38 1.15 15.94 -31.35
CA GLN A 38 0.77 16.81 -32.46
C GLN A 38 -0.15 16.10 -33.45
N TRP A 39 0.18 14.85 -33.80
CA TRP A 39 -0.66 14.04 -34.69
C TRP A 39 -2.04 13.80 -34.09
N LEU A 40 -2.14 13.46 -32.80
CA LEU A 40 -3.41 13.26 -32.10
C LEU A 40 -4.26 14.54 -32.09
N GLN A 41 -3.65 15.70 -31.85
CA GLN A 41 -4.35 17.00 -31.93
C GLN A 41 -4.86 17.28 -33.34
N ALA A 42 -4.05 17.03 -34.37
CA ALA A 42 -4.44 17.25 -35.76
C ALA A 42 -5.60 16.34 -36.24
N HIS A 43 -5.88 15.25 -35.52
CA HIS A 43 -6.95 14.28 -35.84
C HIS A 43 -8.13 14.34 -34.85
N ASP A 44 -8.26 15.44 -34.11
CA ASP A 44 -9.35 15.74 -33.18
C ASP A 44 -9.53 14.69 -32.07
N PHE A 45 -8.43 14.09 -31.59
CA PHE A 45 -8.51 13.25 -30.39
C PHE A 45 -8.82 14.10 -29.15
N PRO A 46 -9.68 13.59 -28.25
CA PRO A 46 -10.03 14.33 -27.04
C PRO A 46 -8.83 14.50 -26.11
N TRP A 47 -8.80 15.64 -25.43
CA TRP A 47 -7.77 15.95 -24.43
C TRP A 47 -7.97 15.09 -23.17
N ASP A 48 -6.90 14.45 -22.73
CA ASP A 48 -6.88 13.73 -21.46
C ASP A 48 -6.35 14.64 -20.33
N PRO A 49 -7.11 14.85 -19.25
CA PRO A 49 -6.64 15.54 -18.05
C PRO A 49 -5.36 14.93 -17.44
N GLN A 50 -5.11 13.62 -17.62
CA GLN A 50 -3.94 12.93 -17.08
C GLN A 50 -2.68 13.05 -17.94
N ALA A 51 -2.76 13.69 -19.12
CA ALA A 51 -1.62 13.79 -20.03
C ALA A 51 -0.42 14.52 -19.41
N ALA A 52 -0.67 15.57 -18.63
CA ALA A 52 0.37 16.32 -17.92
C ALA A 52 1.13 15.45 -16.92
N ARG A 53 0.40 14.75 -16.06
CA ARG A 53 0.95 13.80 -15.07
C ARG A 53 1.71 12.68 -15.78
N SER A 54 1.19 12.20 -16.90
CA SER A 54 1.84 11.17 -17.71
C SER A 54 3.15 11.64 -18.32
N ALA A 55 3.21 12.89 -18.85
CA ALA A 55 4.45 13.48 -19.35
C ALA A 55 5.53 13.59 -18.27
N VAL A 56 5.13 14.01 -17.06
CA VAL A 56 6.04 14.09 -15.91
C VAL A 56 6.54 12.71 -15.49
N LYS A 57 5.65 11.72 -15.36
CA LYS A 57 6.04 10.33 -15.07
C LYS A 57 6.96 9.73 -16.14
N GLY A 58 6.79 10.16 -17.40
CA GLY A 58 7.63 9.77 -18.52
C GLY A 58 8.95 10.52 -18.61
N GLY A 59 9.19 11.52 -17.76
CA GLY A 59 10.40 12.34 -17.77
C GLY A 59 10.57 13.25 -19.00
N SER A 60 9.50 13.48 -19.78
CA SER A 60 9.58 14.33 -20.99
C SER A 60 9.11 15.75 -20.75
N LEU A 61 10.07 16.66 -20.52
CA LEU A 61 9.80 18.10 -20.40
C LEU A 61 9.25 18.67 -21.71
N ALA A 62 9.72 18.17 -22.85
CA ALA A 62 9.23 18.58 -24.17
C ALA A 62 7.74 18.26 -24.36
N ALA A 63 7.30 17.07 -23.94
CA ALA A 63 5.88 16.70 -23.97
C ALA A 63 5.05 17.57 -23.01
N LEU A 64 5.53 17.80 -21.78
CA LEU A 64 4.85 18.66 -20.82
C LEU A 64 4.72 20.10 -21.32
N ALA A 65 5.80 20.68 -21.85
CA ALA A 65 5.83 22.02 -22.39
C ALA A 65 4.93 22.15 -23.64
N TRP A 66 4.91 21.14 -24.49
CA TRP A 66 3.98 21.10 -25.61
C TRP A 66 2.52 21.09 -25.14
N LEU A 67 2.17 20.23 -24.17
CA LEU A 67 0.82 20.14 -23.60
C LEU A 67 0.35 21.47 -22.99
N ASP A 68 1.25 22.24 -22.38
CA ASP A 68 0.97 23.59 -21.86
C ASP A 68 0.68 24.59 -22.99
N SER A 69 1.52 24.59 -24.04
CA SER A 69 1.39 25.52 -25.18
C SER A 69 0.19 25.23 -26.10
N ALA A 70 -0.15 23.96 -26.31
CA ALA A 70 -1.10 23.52 -27.34
C ALA A 70 -2.58 23.76 -27.00
N ARG A 71 -2.90 24.15 -25.74
CA ARG A 71 -4.29 24.33 -25.25
C ARG A 71 -4.87 25.72 -25.47
N GLY A 72 -4.21 26.59 -26.25
CA GLY A 72 -4.81 27.83 -26.79
C GLY A 72 -5.41 28.75 -25.72
N GLY A 73 -4.76 28.89 -24.57
CA GLY A 73 -5.19 29.78 -23.48
C GLY A 73 -6.03 29.13 -22.37
N ARG A 74 -6.32 27.81 -22.43
CA ARG A 74 -6.80 27.06 -21.25
C ARG A 74 -5.59 26.57 -20.45
N PRO A 75 -5.32 27.10 -19.25
CA PRO A 75 -4.15 26.69 -18.47
C PRO A 75 -4.20 25.20 -18.18
N LEU A 76 -3.06 24.53 -18.30
CA LEU A 76 -2.89 23.22 -17.68
C LEU A 76 -3.09 23.41 -16.16
N ALA A 77 -3.74 22.46 -15.49
CA ALA A 77 -3.79 22.47 -14.02
C ALA A 77 -2.40 22.11 -13.49
N LEU A 78 -1.51 23.10 -13.45
CA LEU A 78 -0.18 22.99 -12.84
C LEU A 78 -0.35 23.18 -11.34
N ASP A 79 -0.34 22.06 -10.63
CA ASP A 79 -0.53 22.01 -9.19
C ASP A 79 0.70 21.45 -8.48
N THR A 80 0.70 21.55 -7.16
CA THR A 80 1.75 20.97 -6.31
C THR A 80 1.88 19.46 -6.50
N LYS A 81 0.79 18.76 -6.82
CA LYS A 81 0.80 17.30 -7.01
C LYS A 81 1.60 16.90 -8.25
N LEU A 82 1.56 17.71 -9.31
CA LEU A 82 2.39 17.54 -10.50
C LEU A 82 3.86 17.80 -10.19
N LEU A 83 4.15 18.79 -9.33
CA LEU A 83 5.51 19.05 -8.85
C LEU A 83 6.05 17.91 -7.97
N CYS A 84 5.24 17.34 -7.06
CA CYS A 84 5.58 16.13 -6.31
C CYS A 84 5.90 14.95 -7.26
N THR A 85 5.13 14.79 -8.33
CA THR A 85 5.39 13.74 -9.34
C THR A 85 6.72 13.97 -10.07
N ALA A 86 7.07 15.23 -10.35
CA ALA A 86 8.34 15.59 -10.98
C ALA A 86 9.52 15.35 -10.03
N ALA A 87 9.32 15.63 -8.74
CA ALA A 87 10.28 15.38 -7.67
C ALA A 87 10.53 13.89 -7.46
N GLU A 88 9.48 13.06 -7.45
CA GLU A 88 9.58 11.59 -7.43
C GLU A 88 10.31 11.02 -8.65
N ALA A 89 10.12 11.64 -9.82
CA ALA A 89 10.82 11.27 -11.05
C ALA A 89 12.29 11.75 -11.06
N GLY A 90 12.71 12.55 -10.07
CA GLY A 90 14.07 13.08 -9.97
C GLY A 90 14.41 14.17 -10.99
N SER A 91 13.43 14.75 -11.67
CA SER A 91 13.66 15.72 -12.76
C SER A 91 13.72 17.15 -12.25
N VAL A 92 14.93 17.66 -12.02
CA VAL A 92 15.18 19.05 -11.63
C VAL A 92 14.66 20.03 -12.70
N ASP A 93 14.85 19.73 -13.98
CA ASP A 93 14.40 20.60 -15.08
C ASP A 93 12.89 20.79 -15.10
N MET A 94 12.13 19.71 -14.86
CA MET A 94 10.67 19.80 -14.74
C MET A 94 10.24 20.55 -13.48
N CYS A 95 10.93 20.31 -12.36
CA CYS A 95 10.66 21.01 -11.12
C CYS A 95 10.84 22.52 -11.28
N GLU A 96 11.96 22.95 -11.89
CA GLU A 96 12.22 24.37 -12.18
C GLU A 96 11.22 24.93 -13.20
N TRP A 97 10.87 24.16 -14.23
CA TRP A 97 9.86 24.58 -15.21
C TRP A 97 8.47 24.82 -14.60
N LEU A 98 8.07 23.98 -13.64
CA LEU A 98 6.81 24.12 -12.89
C LEU A 98 6.88 25.30 -11.92
N ARG A 99 7.99 25.45 -11.20
CA ARG A 99 8.22 26.58 -10.29
C ARG A 99 8.19 27.92 -11.02
N ALA A 100 8.81 28.02 -12.20
CA ALA A 100 8.80 29.22 -13.04
C ALA A 100 7.38 29.66 -13.46
N ARG A 101 6.39 28.76 -13.38
CA ARG A 101 4.97 29.03 -13.64
C ARG A 101 4.16 29.29 -12.37
N GLY A 102 4.83 29.49 -11.23
CA GLY A 102 4.21 29.87 -9.96
C GLY A 102 3.73 28.68 -9.13
N VAL A 103 4.05 27.43 -9.49
CA VAL A 103 3.78 26.28 -8.62
C VAL A 103 4.67 26.39 -7.38
N ARG A 104 4.04 26.42 -6.21
CA ARG A 104 4.77 26.58 -4.94
C ARG A 104 5.45 25.27 -4.55
N ILE A 105 6.69 25.38 -4.10
CA ILE A 105 7.39 24.29 -3.44
C ILE A 105 6.78 24.15 -2.04
N THR A 106 6.32 22.95 -1.72
CA THR A 106 5.79 22.59 -0.41
C THR A 106 6.66 21.51 0.22
N GLU A 107 6.39 21.20 1.48
CA GLU A 107 6.97 20.06 2.17
C GLU A 107 6.72 18.72 1.46
N ASP A 108 5.55 18.54 0.82
CA ASP A 108 5.26 17.32 0.06
C ASP A 108 6.23 17.09 -1.10
N VAL A 109 6.77 18.16 -1.69
CA VAL A 109 7.79 18.06 -2.75
C VAL A 109 9.09 17.50 -2.18
N CYS A 110 9.46 17.93 -0.97
CA CYS A 110 10.63 17.44 -0.24
C CYS A 110 10.44 15.96 0.12
N ARG A 111 9.27 15.61 0.66
CA ARG A 111 8.91 14.22 0.99
C ARG A 111 8.97 13.31 -0.23
N SER A 112 8.37 13.72 -1.35
CA SER A 112 8.38 12.99 -2.62
C SER A 112 9.80 12.76 -3.17
N ALA A 113 10.66 13.79 -3.13
CA ALA A 113 12.06 13.65 -3.53
C ALA A 113 12.85 12.72 -2.58
N ALA A 114 12.65 12.87 -1.27
CA ALA A 114 13.31 12.08 -0.24
C ALA A 114 12.92 10.60 -0.32
N LEU A 115 11.64 10.29 -0.52
CA LEU A 115 11.11 8.94 -0.70
C LEU A 115 11.78 8.16 -1.85
N ARG A 116 12.29 8.89 -2.85
CA ARG A 116 12.97 8.34 -4.03
C ARG A 116 14.48 8.58 -4.00
N GLY A 117 15.02 9.13 -2.91
CA GLY A 117 16.45 9.39 -2.75
C GLY A 117 17.01 10.40 -3.75
N CYS A 118 16.15 11.28 -4.29
CA CYS A 118 16.51 12.20 -5.36
C CYS A 118 17.28 13.41 -4.82
N ILE A 119 18.55 13.19 -4.43
CA ILE A 119 19.47 14.23 -3.93
C ILE A 119 19.53 15.46 -4.86
N PRO A 120 19.56 15.34 -6.21
CA PRO A 120 19.55 16.52 -7.08
C PRO A 120 18.32 17.40 -6.90
N VAL A 121 17.14 16.81 -6.70
CA VAL A 121 15.90 17.56 -6.44
C VAL A 121 15.92 18.14 -5.03
N LEU A 122 16.41 17.41 -4.04
CA LEU A 122 16.57 17.93 -2.67
C LEU A 122 17.52 19.13 -2.62
N GLN A 123 18.63 19.05 -3.37
CA GLN A 123 19.57 20.15 -3.52
C GLN A 123 18.93 21.34 -4.26
N TRP A 124 18.17 21.09 -5.33
CA TRP A 124 17.41 22.13 -6.01
C TRP A 124 16.43 22.85 -5.07
N VAL A 125 15.68 22.12 -4.24
CA VAL A 125 14.79 22.74 -3.25
C VAL A 125 15.58 23.62 -2.27
N ARG A 126 16.73 23.11 -1.79
CA ARG A 126 17.60 23.86 -0.87
C ARG A 126 18.12 25.15 -1.48
N ASP A 127 18.56 25.10 -2.74
CA ASP A 127 19.07 26.27 -3.44
C ASP A 127 17.94 27.26 -3.79
N ALA A 128 16.74 26.74 -4.06
CA ALA A 128 15.54 27.52 -4.38
C ALA A 128 14.98 28.30 -3.19
N LEU A 129 15.01 27.73 -1.98
CA LEU A 129 14.36 28.28 -0.77
C LEU A 129 15.34 28.75 0.32
N ARG A 130 16.63 28.40 0.23
CA ARG A 130 17.70 28.77 1.17
C ARG A 130 17.33 28.47 2.64
N ALA A 131 17.15 29.50 3.47
CA ALA A 131 16.92 29.37 4.91
C ALA A 131 15.48 28.93 5.25
N ASP A 132 14.54 29.04 4.30
CA ASP A 132 13.14 28.64 4.47
C ASP A 132 12.89 27.23 3.92
N CYS A 133 13.90 26.35 3.99
CA CYS A 133 13.70 24.96 3.57
C CYS A 133 12.63 24.30 4.46
N PRO A 134 11.56 23.73 3.87
CA PRO A 134 10.48 23.10 4.62
C PRO A 134 10.89 21.68 5.05
N TRP A 135 12.16 21.42 5.35
CA TRP A 135 12.59 20.12 5.85
C TRP A 135 11.95 19.90 7.21
N THR A 136 11.24 18.80 7.31
CA THR A 136 10.61 18.35 8.55
C THR A 136 11.06 16.93 8.85
N THR A 137 10.60 16.43 9.98
CA THR A 137 10.70 15.02 10.36
C THR A 137 10.16 14.09 9.27
N TRP A 138 9.15 14.52 8.50
CA TRP A 138 8.58 13.75 7.40
C TRP A 138 9.51 13.62 6.18
N THR A 139 10.48 14.52 5.99
CA THR A 139 11.48 14.38 4.93
C THR A 139 12.46 13.25 5.25
N CYS A 140 13.00 13.24 6.48
CA CYS A 140 13.88 12.17 6.94
C CYS A 140 13.15 10.83 6.98
N GLU A 141 11.91 10.80 7.50
CA GLU A 141 11.06 9.61 7.47
C GLU A 141 10.86 9.07 6.04
N ALA A 142 10.60 9.93 5.06
CA ALA A 142 10.42 9.47 3.69
C ALA A 142 11.71 8.88 3.09
N ALA A 143 12.86 9.53 3.27
CA ALA A 143 14.15 8.98 2.86
C ALA A 143 14.45 7.65 3.56
N ALA A 144 14.06 7.54 4.84
CA ALA A 144 14.17 6.34 5.65
C ALA A 144 13.31 5.18 5.11
N SER A 145 12.03 5.41 4.87
CA SER A 145 11.12 4.41 4.29
C SER A 145 11.55 3.97 2.89
N GLY A 146 12.15 4.87 2.11
CA GLY A 146 12.73 4.57 0.80
C GLY A 146 14.09 3.84 0.86
N GLY A 147 14.73 3.77 2.02
CA GLY A 147 16.04 3.10 2.20
C GLY A 147 17.22 3.87 1.63
N HIS A 148 17.05 5.16 1.40
CA HIS A 148 18.05 5.97 0.71
C HIS A 148 19.09 6.50 1.71
N LEU A 149 20.02 5.64 2.12
CA LEU A 149 21.09 5.97 3.07
C LEU A 149 21.88 7.21 2.65
N GLU A 150 22.26 7.35 1.37
CA GLU A 150 22.96 8.54 0.88
C GLU A 150 22.13 9.82 1.04
N ALA A 151 20.81 9.74 0.84
CA ALA A 151 19.91 10.87 1.03
C ALA A 151 19.76 11.21 2.53
N LEU A 152 19.70 10.20 3.41
CA LEU A 152 19.70 10.39 4.86
C LEU A 152 21.00 11.06 5.35
N GLN A 153 22.15 10.59 4.85
CA GLN A 153 23.46 11.19 5.13
C GLN A 153 23.54 12.63 4.61
N TRP A 154 22.98 12.90 3.45
CA TRP A 154 22.93 14.25 2.89
C TRP A 154 21.99 15.18 3.69
N LEU A 155 20.88 14.64 4.20
CA LEU A 155 19.93 15.33 5.07
C LEU A 155 20.43 15.43 6.53
N HIS A 156 21.67 15.01 6.83
CA HIS A 156 22.22 15.05 8.18
C HIS A 156 22.12 16.46 8.79
N GLY A 157 21.46 16.54 9.96
CA GLY A 157 21.11 17.80 10.63
C GLY A 157 19.64 18.22 10.46
N ALA A 158 18.86 17.56 9.59
CA ALA A 158 17.40 17.65 9.60
C ALA A 158 16.83 16.91 10.83
N PRO A 159 15.68 17.36 11.38
CA PRO A 159 15.10 16.74 12.58
C PRO A 159 14.63 15.32 12.27
N TRP A 160 15.03 14.35 13.10
CA TRP A 160 14.51 12.98 13.08
C TRP A 160 13.76 12.65 14.38
N THR A 161 12.87 11.67 14.31
CA THR A 161 12.06 11.16 15.44
C THR A 161 12.04 9.63 15.43
N THR A 162 11.31 9.03 16.37
CA THR A 162 11.07 7.58 16.37
C THR A 162 10.44 7.07 15.06
N TRP A 163 9.66 7.92 14.37
CA TRP A 163 9.10 7.62 13.05
C TRP A 163 10.16 7.44 11.97
N THR A 164 11.33 8.07 12.09
CA THR A 164 12.42 7.86 11.13
C THR A 164 12.96 6.42 11.25
N CYS A 165 13.21 5.94 12.48
CA CYS A 165 13.57 4.53 12.72
C CYS A 165 12.45 3.56 12.33
N GLU A 166 11.19 3.90 12.62
CA GLU A 166 10.02 3.12 12.18
C GLU A 166 9.95 3.02 10.66
N GLY A 167 10.13 4.13 9.94
CA GLY A 167 10.14 4.18 8.49
C GLY A 167 11.21 3.28 7.89
N VAL A 168 12.46 3.38 8.37
CA VAL A 168 13.54 2.48 7.95
C VAL A 168 13.22 1.01 8.25
N ALA A 169 12.72 0.74 9.47
CA ALA A 169 12.39 -0.61 9.90
C ALA A 169 11.27 -1.22 9.04
N SER A 170 10.26 -0.41 8.70
CA SER A 170 9.17 -0.76 7.80
C SER A 170 9.67 -1.01 6.36
N GLY A 171 10.67 -0.27 5.90
CA GLY A 171 11.25 -0.49 4.56
C GLY A 171 12.20 -1.69 4.46
N GLY A 172 12.58 -2.29 5.59
CA GLY A 172 13.52 -3.42 5.62
C GLY A 172 14.99 -3.00 5.42
N HIS A 173 15.31 -1.72 5.56
CA HIS A 173 16.61 -1.16 5.15
C HIS A 173 17.64 -1.21 6.29
N LEU A 174 18.18 -2.40 6.55
CA LEU A 174 19.07 -2.66 7.68
C LEU A 174 20.30 -1.73 7.74
N GLU A 175 20.94 -1.43 6.60
CA GLU A 175 22.12 -0.55 6.56
C GLU A 175 21.78 0.89 6.99
N ALA A 176 20.65 1.41 6.51
CA ALA A 176 20.16 2.72 6.90
C ALA A 176 19.80 2.76 8.40
N LEU A 177 19.30 1.66 8.95
CA LEU A 177 18.92 1.57 10.35
C LEU A 177 20.15 1.55 11.26
N GLN A 178 21.18 0.80 10.86
CA GLN A 178 22.47 0.76 11.53
C GLN A 178 23.11 2.14 11.59
N TRP A 179 23.08 2.87 10.46
CA TRP A 179 23.59 4.23 10.40
C TRP A 179 22.80 5.18 11.31
N LEU A 180 21.46 5.20 11.22
CA LEU A 180 20.62 6.06 12.05
C LEU A 180 20.82 5.83 13.56
N HIS A 181 20.99 4.57 13.96
CA HIS A 181 21.29 4.24 15.35
C HIS A 181 22.66 4.76 15.79
N GLY A 182 23.69 4.64 14.93
CA GLY A 182 25.01 5.21 15.18
C GLY A 182 24.99 6.73 15.36
N GLU A 183 24.07 7.41 14.68
CA GLU A 183 23.84 8.86 14.80
C GLU A 183 22.94 9.26 15.99
N GLY A 184 22.42 8.29 16.76
CA GLY A 184 21.58 8.55 17.92
C GLY A 184 20.11 8.83 17.61
N CYS A 185 19.60 8.36 16.47
CA CYS A 185 18.16 8.43 16.17
C CYS A 185 17.37 7.57 17.17
N PRO A 186 16.32 8.12 17.82
CA PRO A 186 15.55 7.36 18.80
C PRO A 186 14.72 6.26 18.12
N TRP A 187 14.47 5.18 18.85
CA TRP A 187 13.52 4.12 18.48
C TRP A 187 12.61 3.78 19.65
N ASP A 188 11.52 3.07 19.35
CA ASP A 188 10.60 2.51 20.33
C ASP A 188 9.98 1.21 19.81
N ALA A 189 9.00 0.67 20.51
CA ALA A 189 8.33 -0.60 20.14
C ALA A 189 7.56 -0.55 18.81
N TRP A 190 7.39 0.63 18.18
CA TRP A 190 6.81 0.73 16.85
C TRP A 190 7.79 0.29 15.76
N SER A 191 9.10 0.47 15.95
CA SER A 191 10.11 0.02 14.98
C SER A 191 10.07 -1.50 14.72
N PRO A 192 10.16 -2.38 15.74
CA PRO A 192 10.04 -3.82 15.51
C PRO A 192 8.63 -4.23 15.06
N LYS A 193 7.57 -3.55 15.51
CA LYS A 193 6.21 -3.79 15.02
C LYS A 193 6.10 -3.54 13.51
N ALA A 194 6.62 -2.41 13.02
CA ALA A 194 6.55 -2.07 11.60
C ALA A 194 7.38 -3.03 10.74
N ALA A 195 8.57 -3.43 11.22
CA ALA A 195 9.36 -4.49 10.58
C ALA A 195 8.63 -5.84 10.57
N ALA A 196 7.92 -6.19 11.66
CA ALA A 196 7.15 -7.43 11.77
C ALA A 196 5.97 -7.48 10.81
N PHE A 197 5.29 -6.36 10.64
CA PHE A 197 4.18 -6.22 9.70
C PHE A 197 4.62 -6.52 8.25
N LEU A 198 5.80 -6.04 7.84
CA LEU A 198 6.31 -6.26 6.48
C LEU A 198 7.27 -7.46 6.34
N GLY A 199 7.38 -8.30 7.38
CA GLY A 199 8.14 -9.56 7.31
C GLY A 199 9.66 -9.39 7.34
N HIS A 200 10.18 -8.25 7.81
CA HIS A 200 11.61 -7.94 7.79
C HIS A 200 12.38 -8.58 8.95
N LEU A 201 12.55 -9.90 8.90
CA LEU A 201 13.18 -10.70 9.95
C LEU A 201 14.60 -10.23 10.32
N GLU A 202 15.45 -9.91 9.34
CA GLU A 202 16.83 -9.47 9.61
C GLU A 202 16.88 -8.11 10.34
N VAL A 203 15.93 -7.22 10.05
CA VAL A 203 15.78 -5.96 10.78
C VAL A 203 15.38 -6.22 12.23
N ILE A 204 14.43 -7.13 12.48
CA ILE A 204 14.01 -7.47 13.84
C ILE A 204 15.14 -8.12 14.63
N LYS A 205 15.88 -9.07 14.03
CA LYS A 205 17.05 -9.69 14.66
C LYS A 205 18.04 -8.64 15.14
N TRP A 206 18.32 -7.68 14.26
CA TRP A 206 19.24 -6.60 14.57
C TRP A 206 18.69 -5.65 15.65
N LEU A 207 17.43 -5.20 15.53
CA LEU A 207 16.77 -4.36 16.53
C LEU A 207 16.80 -5.01 17.92
N HIS A 208 16.51 -6.31 17.99
CA HIS A 208 16.60 -7.08 19.23
C HIS A 208 18.01 -7.12 19.80
N SER A 209 19.01 -7.38 18.95
CA SER A 209 20.43 -7.43 19.38
C SER A 209 20.93 -6.11 19.96
N MET A 210 20.33 -4.99 19.56
CA MET A 210 20.64 -3.66 20.07
C MET A 210 19.76 -3.24 21.27
N GLY A 211 18.88 -4.12 21.75
CA GLY A 211 18.02 -3.83 22.90
C GLY A 211 16.83 -2.92 22.60
N CYS A 212 16.38 -2.85 21.35
CA CYS A 212 15.13 -2.16 21.01
C CYS A 212 13.95 -2.89 21.70
N PRO A 213 13.06 -2.17 22.40
CA PRO A 213 11.93 -2.79 23.08
C PRO A 213 10.92 -3.35 22.07
N TRP A 214 10.32 -4.49 22.38
CA TRP A 214 9.15 -5.03 21.68
C TRP A 214 8.04 -5.36 22.66
N ASP A 215 6.84 -5.57 22.14
CA ASP A 215 5.65 -5.98 22.90
C ASP A 215 4.70 -6.82 22.04
N GLU A 216 3.50 -7.12 22.57
CA GLU A 216 2.52 -7.99 21.93
C GLU A 216 2.09 -7.49 20.55
N ARG A 217 2.26 -6.18 20.26
CA ARG A 217 1.94 -5.61 18.95
C ARG A 217 2.86 -6.13 17.85
N THR A 218 4.09 -6.51 18.21
CA THR A 218 5.05 -7.11 17.27
C THR A 218 4.59 -8.51 16.85
N SER A 219 4.18 -9.33 17.82
CA SER A 219 3.60 -10.65 17.56
C SER A 219 2.27 -10.56 16.81
N TYR A 220 1.42 -9.59 17.16
CA TYR A 220 0.18 -9.30 16.44
C TYR A 220 0.46 -8.99 14.96
N ALA A 221 1.42 -8.09 14.68
CA ALA A 221 1.74 -7.69 13.31
C ALA A 221 2.28 -8.86 12.47
N ALA A 222 3.16 -9.67 13.05
CA ALA A 222 3.67 -10.88 12.40
C ALA A 222 2.55 -11.89 12.09
N ALA A 223 1.62 -12.09 13.04
CA ALA A 223 0.53 -13.03 12.90
C ALA A 223 -0.55 -12.55 11.91
N SER A 224 -0.81 -11.23 11.88
CA SER A 224 -1.77 -10.60 10.97
C SER A 224 -1.35 -10.68 9.51
N GLU A 225 -0.05 -10.71 9.23
CA GLU A 225 0.47 -10.70 7.84
C GLU A 225 1.04 -12.06 7.44
N GLY A 226 0.83 -13.09 8.28
CA GLY A 226 1.18 -14.48 7.94
C GLY A 226 2.67 -14.79 7.98
N HIS A 227 3.49 -13.95 8.63
CA HIS A 227 4.95 -14.12 8.68
C HIS A 227 5.35 -15.17 9.72
N LEU A 228 5.06 -16.45 9.44
CA LEU A 228 5.29 -17.56 10.38
C LEU A 228 6.75 -17.65 10.85
N ASP A 229 7.72 -17.62 9.94
CA ASP A 229 9.15 -17.73 10.31
C ASP A 229 9.58 -16.61 11.27
N LEU A 230 9.05 -15.40 11.05
CA LEU A 230 9.29 -14.24 11.89
C LEU A 230 8.62 -14.42 13.25
N LEU A 231 7.36 -14.85 13.28
CA LEU A 231 6.61 -15.12 14.51
C LEU A 231 7.28 -16.19 15.37
N VAL A 232 7.77 -17.27 14.75
CA VAL A 232 8.54 -18.33 15.42
C VAL A 232 9.80 -17.73 16.05
N TRP A 233 10.53 -16.93 15.28
CA TRP A 233 11.76 -16.31 15.75
C TRP A 233 11.52 -15.36 16.92
N ILE A 234 10.59 -14.40 16.81
CA ILE A 234 10.31 -13.44 17.91
C ILE A 234 9.81 -14.14 19.16
N HIS A 235 8.99 -15.20 19.02
CA HIS A 235 8.54 -15.98 20.16
C HIS A 235 9.69 -16.67 20.88
N SER A 236 10.58 -17.34 20.12
CA SER A 236 11.75 -18.03 20.71
C SER A 236 12.72 -17.10 21.44
N HIS A 237 12.64 -15.79 21.18
CA HIS A 237 13.44 -14.75 21.84
C HIS A 237 12.67 -13.99 22.93
N GLY A 238 11.46 -14.44 23.29
CA GLY A 238 10.69 -13.90 24.41
C GLY A 238 9.83 -12.68 24.07
N CYS A 239 9.51 -12.45 22.81
CA CYS A 239 8.48 -11.48 22.45
C CYS A 239 7.11 -11.98 22.94
N PRO A 240 6.36 -11.17 23.73
CA PRO A 240 5.07 -11.61 24.24
C PRO A 240 4.03 -11.63 23.12
N TRP A 241 2.94 -12.37 23.33
CA TRP A 241 1.74 -12.32 22.50
C TRP A 241 0.50 -12.31 23.38
N ASN A 242 -0.64 -11.97 22.80
CA ASN A 242 -1.95 -12.05 23.44
C ASN A 242 -2.98 -12.65 22.47
N SER A 243 -4.24 -12.75 22.90
CA SER A 243 -5.33 -13.29 22.08
C SER A 243 -5.57 -12.53 20.77
N GLN A 244 -5.09 -11.27 20.66
CA GLN A 244 -5.22 -10.52 19.41
C GLN A 244 -4.36 -11.11 18.29
N ALA A 245 -3.21 -11.73 18.59
CA ALA A 245 -2.38 -12.37 17.56
C ALA A 245 -3.11 -13.56 16.92
N VAL A 246 -3.78 -14.38 17.75
CA VAL A 246 -4.66 -15.47 17.29
C VAL A 246 -5.80 -14.90 16.46
N LYS A 247 -6.52 -13.91 17.00
CA LYS A 247 -7.66 -13.29 16.32
C LYS A 247 -7.27 -12.74 14.95
N ALA A 248 -6.14 -12.04 14.84
CA ALA A 248 -5.63 -11.50 13.58
C ALA A 248 -5.35 -12.62 12.57
N ALA A 249 -4.66 -13.69 12.98
CA ALA A 249 -4.39 -14.82 12.09
C ALA A 249 -5.67 -15.53 11.63
N VAL A 250 -6.74 -15.54 12.45
CA VAL A 250 -8.07 -16.04 12.03
C VAL A 250 -8.72 -15.09 11.03
N MET A 251 -8.71 -13.79 11.29
CA MET A 251 -9.30 -12.77 10.42
C MET A 251 -8.65 -12.74 9.03
N GLU A 252 -7.33 -12.93 8.98
CA GLU A 252 -6.54 -12.83 7.74
C GLU A 252 -6.32 -14.21 7.08
N GLY A 253 -6.80 -15.29 7.70
CA GLY A 253 -6.81 -16.62 7.09
C GLY A 253 -5.48 -17.38 7.13
N HIS A 254 -4.55 -16.98 8.00
CA HIS A 254 -3.21 -17.56 8.10
C HIS A 254 -3.18 -18.87 8.90
N LEU A 255 -3.62 -19.96 8.26
CA LEU A 255 -3.76 -21.29 8.87
C LEU A 255 -2.46 -21.86 9.47
N ASP A 256 -1.32 -21.62 8.81
CA ASP A 256 0.01 -22.06 9.26
C ASP A 256 0.43 -21.36 10.56
N VAL A 257 0.21 -20.04 10.64
CA VAL A 257 0.37 -19.24 11.86
C VAL A 257 -0.54 -19.75 12.97
N LEU A 258 -1.82 -20.04 12.67
CA LEU A 258 -2.77 -20.56 13.67
C LEU A 258 -2.35 -21.91 14.23
N LYS A 259 -1.90 -22.83 13.37
CA LYS A 259 -1.38 -24.14 13.80
C LYS A 259 -0.19 -23.98 14.75
N TYR A 260 0.72 -23.06 14.44
CA TYR A 260 1.85 -22.76 15.31
C TYR A 260 1.41 -22.17 16.65
N LEU A 261 0.58 -21.12 16.64
CA LEU A 261 0.07 -20.46 17.84
C LEU A 261 -0.67 -21.45 18.76
N HIS A 262 -1.50 -22.32 18.18
CA HIS A 262 -2.19 -23.37 18.92
C HIS A 262 -1.22 -24.38 19.55
N ALA A 263 -0.20 -24.82 18.81
CA ALA A 263 0.82 -25.74 19.32
C ALA A 263 1.64 -25.13 20.48
N GLN A 264 1.79 -23.80 20.53
CA GLN A 264 2.47 -23.10 21.62
C GLN A 264 1.52 -22.70 22.78
N GLY A 265 0.25 -23.10 22.75
CA GLY A 265 -0.71 -22.83 23.80
C GLY A 265 -1.19 -21.36 23.87
N ALA A 266 -1.21 -20.65 22.74
CA ALA A 266 -1.74 -19.29 22.68
C ALA A 266 -3.22 -19.24 23.10
N PRO A 267 -3.66 -18.17 23.80
CA PRO A 267 -5.03 -18.05 24.26
C PRO A 267 -6.00 -17.93 23.08
N TRP A 268 -7.02 -18.79 23.08
CA TRP A 268 -8.02 -18.89 22.00
C TRP A 268 -9.09 -17.81 22.09
N ASP A 269 -9.54 -17.32 20.94
CA ASP A 269 -10.75 -16.50 20.84
C ASP A 269 -11.97 -17.43 20.73
N PRO A 270 -12.93 -17.37 21.67
CA PRO A 270 -14.17 -18.16 21.60
C PRO A 270 -14.99 -17.94 20.32
N HIS A 271 -14.78 -16.82 19.62
CA HIS A 271 -15.49 -16.47 18.38
C HIS A 271 -14.67 -16.80 17.12
N ALA A 272 -13.56 -17.54 17.22
CA ALA A 272 -12.71 -17.87 16.08
C ALA A 272 -13.49 -18.49 14.91
N CYS A 273 -14.42 -19.42 15.17
CA CYS A 273 -15.28 -19.99 14.13
C CYS A 273 -16.18 -18.93 13.46
N CYS A 274 -16.79 -18.02 14.25
CA CYS A 274 -17.61 -16.94 13.70
C CYS A 274 -16.78 -15.99 12.82
N ILE A 275 -15.56 -15.66 13.24
CA ILE A 275 -14.65 -14.79 12.48
C ILE A 275 -14.23 -15.48 11.18
N ALA A 276 -13.77 -16.73 11.23
CA ALA A 276 -13.37 -17.47 10.03
C ALA A 276 -14.54 -17.62 9.04
N ALA A 277 -15.76 -17.83 9.55
CA ALA A 277 -16.98 -17.86 8.76
C ALA A 277 -17.32 -16.49 8.14
N ALA A 278 -17.17 -15.40 8.91
CA ALA A 278 -17.41 -14.02 8.48
C ALA A 278 -16.43 -13.53 7.40
N GLU A 279 -15.20 -14.03 7.40
CA GLU A 279 -14.17 -13.67 6.41
C GLU A 279 -14.03 -14.71 5.28
N GLY A 280 -14.80 -15.80 5.34
CA GLY A 280 -14.85 -16.81 4.29
C GLY A 280 -13.64 -17.74 4.23
N HIS A 281 -12.81 -17.77 5.27
CA HIS A 281 -11.62 -18.61 5.37
C HIS A 281 -11.97 -20.07 5.67
N LEU A 282 -12.50 -20.77 4.66
CA LEU A 282 -13.02 -22.13 4.79
C LEU A 282 -11.97 -23.13 5.34
N GLU A 283 -10.71 -23.04 4.93
CA GLU A 283 -9.65 -23.93 5.44
C GLU A 283 -9.35 -23.70 6.92
N VAL A 284 -9.38 -22.42 7.37
CA VAL A 284 -9.25 -22.07 8.78
C VAL A 284 -10.46 -22.59 9.56
N LEU A 285 -11.67 -22.40 9.03
CA LEU A 285 -12.90 -22.87 9.66
C LEU A 285 -12.94 -24.40 9.80
N GLN A 286 -12.51 -25.13 8.77
CA GLN A 286 -12.35 -26.59 8.80
C GLN A 286 -11.38 -27.03 9.88
N TRP A 287 -10.20 -26.42 9.91
CA TRP A 287 -9.20 -26.77 10.92
C TRP A 287 -9.63 -26.40 12.34
N LEU A 288 -10.32 -25.27 12.53
CA LEU A 288 -10.90 -24.86 13.81
C LEU A 288 -11.92 -25.89 14.31
N HIS A 289 -12.74 -26.44 13.41
CA HIS A 289 -13.66 -27.51 13.74
C HIS A 289 -12.94 -28.79 14.17
N ASP A 290 -11.88 -29.18 13.45
CA ASP A 290 -11.11 -30.39 13.74
C ASP A 290 -10.47 -30.37 15.13
N ILE A 291 -10.08 -29.19 15.63
CA ILE A 291 -9.53 -29.01 16.98
C ILE A 291 -10.62 -28.81 18.06
N GLY A 292 -11.90 -28.90 17.69
CA GLY A 292 -13.04 -28.80 18.60
C GLY A 292 -13.43 -27.38 18.99
N CYS A 293 -13.11 -26.36 18.17
CA CYS A 293 -13.61 -25.01 18.39
C CYS A 293 -15.14 -24.97 18.25
N GLY A 294 -15.82 -24.44 19.27
CA GLY A 294 -17.27 -24.33 19.26
C GLY A 294 -17.78 -23.41 18.15
N TRP A 295 -18.94 -23.76 17.60
CA TRP A 295 -19.73 -22.91 16.71
C TRP A 295 -21.16 -22.76 17.23
N SER A 296 -21.88 -21.77 16.70
CA SER A 296 -23.27 -21.49 17.06
C SER A 296 -24.06 -21.03 15.82
N ALA A 297 -25.35 -20.72 16.00
CA ALA A 297 -26.16 -20.14 14.92
C ALA A 297 -25.55 -18.83 14.40
N GLU A 298 -24.82 -18.11 15.25
CA GLU A 298 -24.07 -16.92 14.87
C GLU A 298 -22.99 -17.25 13.83
N THR A 299 -22.35 -18.42 13.90
CA THR A 299 -21.32 -18.80 12.92
C THR A 299 -21.91 -18.90 11.51
N SER A 300 -23.06 -19.57 11.37
CA SER A 300 -23.81 -19.63 10.10
C SER A 300 -24.31 -18.25 9.67
N MET A 301 -24.83 -17.47 10.62
CA MET A 301 -25.29 -16.10 10.35
C MET A 301 -24.17 -15.22 9.79
N HIS A 302 -22.97 -15.25 10.36
CA HIS A 302 -21.85 -14.44 9.90
C HIS A 302 -21.35 -14.82 8.50
N ALA A 303 -21.33 -16.12 8.16
CA ALA A 303 -21.04 -16.56 6.79
C ALA A 303 -22.08 -16.02 5.80
N ALA A 304 -23.37 -16.10 6.16
CA ALA A 304 -24.47 -15.64 5.32
C ALA A 304 -24.49 -14.11 5.16
N LEU A 305 -24.24 -13.37 6.26
CA LEU A 305 -24.16 -11.91 6.32
C LEU A 305 -23.12 -11.34 5.36
N ARG A 306 -21.99 -12.05 5.18
CA ARG A 306 -20.83 -11.61 4.39
C ARG A 306 -20.75 -12.28 3.01
N GLY A 307 -21.78 -13.02 2.61
CA GLY A 307 -21.88 -13.61 1.28
C GLY A 307 -21.00 -14.86 1.06
N HIS A 308 -20.49 -15.47 2.13
CA HIS A 308 -19.59 -16.62 2.03
C HIS A 308 -20.34 -17.94 1.87
N LEU A 309 -20.98 -18.12 0.71
CA LEU A 309 -21.85 -19.27 0.41
C LEU A 309 -21.18 -20.62 0.64
N TYR A 310 -19.92 -20.80 0.22
CA TYR A 310 -19.20 -22.07 0.42
C TYR A 310 -18.96 -22.38 1.90
N ALA A 311 -18.65 -21.36 2.71
CA ALA A 311 -18.50 -21.53 4.16
C ALA A 311 -19.84 -21.90 4.79
N LEU A 312 -20.92 -21.23 4.39
CA LEU A 312 -22.28 -21.53 4.85
C LEU A 312 -22.74 -22.95 4.47
N GLN A 313 -22.49 -23.38 3.23
CA GLN A 313 -22.75 -24.74 2.75
C GLN A 313 -22.00 -25.78 3.57
N TRP A 314 -20.72 -25.55 3.80
CA TRP A 314 -19.89 -26.46 4.57
C TRP A 314 -20.34 -26.53 6.04
N LEU A 315 -20.62 -25.38 6.68
CA LEU A 315 -21.14 -25.31 8.04
C LEU A 315 -22.43 -26.13 8.19
N ARG A 316 -23.36 -25.98 7.24
CA ARG A 316 -24.59 -26.77 7.23
C ARG A 316 -24.32 -28.26 7.09
N HIS A 317 -23.42 -28.65 6.20
CA HIS A 317 -23.07 -30.05 6.00
C HIS A 317 -22.49 -30.69 7.26
N GLN A 318 -21.71 -29.95 8.05
CA GLN A 318 -21.17 -30.41 9.34
C GLN A 318 -22.18 -30.32 10.51
N GLY A 319 -23.41 -29.88 10.25
CA GLY A 319 -24.45 -29.77 11.27
C GLY A 319 -24.33 -28.55 12.19
N CYS A 320 -23.64 -27.49 11.75
CA CYS A 320 -23.67 -26.21 12.44
C CYS A 320 -25.12 -25.69 12.49
N PRO A 321 -25.61 -25.24 13.66
CA PRO A 321 -26.95 -24.68 13.76
C PRO A 321 -27.08 -23.40 12.93
N TRP A 322 -28.31 -23.11 12.52
CA TRP A 322 -28.74 -21.83 11.97
C TRP A 322 -30.10 -21.48 12.58
N ASP A 323 -30.49 -20.23 12.48
CA ASP A 323 -31.82 -19.75 12.84
C ASP A 323 -32.26 -18.65 11.86
N SER A 324 -33.39 -17.99 12.11
CA SER A 324 -33.95 -17.00 11.19
C SER A 324 -33.00 -15.82 10.96
N SER A 325 -32.08 -15.56 11.88
CA SER A 325 -31.06 -14.51 11.70
C SER A 325 -30.14 -14.81 10.51
N THR A 326 -29.92 -16.08 10.15
CA THR A 326 -29.01 -16.45 9.06
C THR A 326 -29.56 -16.00 7.70
N ALA A 327 -30.82 -16.30 7.40
CA ALA A 327 -31.46 -15.83 6.18
C ALA A 327 -31.73 -14.32 6.23
N SER A 328 -32.21 -13.78 7.36
CA SER A 328 -32.45 -12.34 7.49
C SER A 328 -31.19 -11.51 7.27
N ALA A 329 -30.05 -11.93 7.83
CA ALA A 329 -28.77 -11.24 7.67
C ALA A 329 -28.31 -11.19 6.19
N ALA A 330 -28.40 -12.32 5.47
CA ALA A 330 -28.07 -12.36 4.05
C ALA A 330 -28.99 -11.45 3.22
N TRP A 331 -30.29 -11.42 3.54
CA TRP A 331 -31.25 -10.53 2.88
C TRP A 331 -30.92 -9.05 3.12
N GLU A 332 -30.67 -8.66 4.36
CA GLU A 332 -30.38 -7.28 4.76
C GLU A 332 -29.11 -6.72 4.09
N MET A 333 -28.10 -7.57 3.92
CA MET A 333 -26.84 -7.19 3.28
C MET A 333 -26.85 -7.32 1.75
N GLY A 334 -27.94 -7.85 1.17
CA GLY A 334 -28.06 -8.06 -0.28
C GLY A 334 -27.28 -9.27 -0.80
N GLU A 335 -26.92 -10.20 0.06
CA GLU A 335 -26.19 -11.44 -0.24
C GLU A 335 -27.17 -12.52 -0.73
N TRP A 336 -27.75 -12.29 -1.90
CA TRP A 336 -28.88 -13.06 -2.43
C TRP A 336 -28.57 -14.56 -2.59
N ASP A 337 -27.35 -14.92 -2.99
CA ASP A 337 -26.97 -16.32 -3.16
C ASP A 337 -27.01 -17.09 -1.83
N CYS A 338 -26.53 -16.47 -0.75
CA CYS A 338 -26.63 -17.04 0.59
C CYS A 338 -28.09 -17.11 1.07
N TYR A 339 -28.88 -16.06 0.81
CA TYR A 339 -30.30 -16.03 1.17
C TYR A 339 -31.10 -17.14 0.49
N TYR A 340 -31.05 -17.21 -0.86
CA TYR A 340 -31.81 -18.20 -1.62
C TYR A 340 -31.40 -19.62 -1.24
N TRP A 341 -30.09 -19.86 -1.16
CA TRP A 341 -29.58 -21.17 -0.76
C TRP A 341 -30.04 -21.55 0.66
N ALA A 342 -29.96 -20.63 1.64
CA ALA A 342 -30.40 -20.91 3.01
C ALA A 342 -31.90 -21.24 3.08
N VAL A 343 -32.75 -20.47 2.40
CA VAL A 343 -34.21 -20.69 2.34
C VAL A 343 -34.53 -22.03 1.67
N GLU A 344 -33.90 -22.35 0.54
CA GLU A 344 -34.10 -23.64 -0.15
C GLU A 344 -33.73 -24.85 0.71
N HIS A 345 -32.79 -24.69 1.64
CA HIS A 345 -32.30 -25.77 2.50
C HIS A 345 -32.96 -25.78 3.89
N GLY A 346 -34.01 -24.98 4.11
CA GLY A 346 -34.84 -25.00 5.31
C GLY A 346 -34.28 -24.16 6.46
N CYS A 347 -33.59 -23.07 6.18
CA CYS A 347 -33.36 -22.00 7.15
C CYS A 347 -34.73 -21.36 7.49
N PRO A 348 -35.08 -21.23 8.79
CA PRO A 348 -36.40 -20.78 9.23
C PRO A 348 -36.67 -19.29 8.97
#